data_AF-A0A3D6E275-F1
#
_entry.id   AF-A0A3D6E275-F1
#
_cell.length_a   1.000
_cell.length_b   1.000
_cell.length_c   1.000
_cell.angle_alpha   90.00
_cell.angle_beta   90.00
_cell.angle_gamma   90.00
#
_symmetry.space_group_name_H-M   'P 1'
#
loop_
_entity.id
_entity.type
_entity.pdbx_description
1 polymer ?
#
loop_
_entity_poly.entity_id
_entity_poly.type
_entity_poly.pdbx_seq_one_letter_code
_entity_poly.pdbx_strand_id
1 'polypeptide(L)'
;MRFTPALFHHAQTLLSELLRSSFPADLVVSRYFRQHRELGHGDRAFVAETVFSVLRRKRSLSARCAGELTSRRLLLAALACLHGMNRRELDVVLSEAERHWLAQAKAVK
;
A
#
# COMPACT_ATOMS: atom_id res chain seq x y z
N MET A 1 -3.71 1.10 15.96
CA MET A 1 -2.59 0.32 15.37
C MET A 1 -1.45 1.28 15.07
N ARG A 2 -0.19 0.90 15.34
CA ARG A 2 0.99 1.74 15.02
C ARG A 2 1.49 1.40 13.62
N PHE A 3 1.69 2.40 12.76
CA PHE A 3 2.30 2.18 11.47
C PHE A 3 3.79 1.84 11.64
N THR A 4 4.23 0.74 11.05
CA THR A 4 5.62 0.23 11.16
C THR A 4 6.15 -0.21 9.79
N PRO A 5 7.48 -0.25 9.61
CA PRO A 5 8.09 -0.75 8.37
C PRO A 5 7.70 -2.20 8.05
N ALA A 6 7.60 -3.07 9.06
CA ALA A 6 7.19 -4.46 8.89
C ALA A 6 5.76 -4.56 8.34
N LEU A 7 4.84 -3.76 8.90
CA LEU A 7 3.46 -3.73 8.44
C LEU A 7 3.34 -3.23 6.99
N PHE A 8 4.07 -2.17 6.66
CA PHE A 8 4.15 -1.68 5.29
C PHE A 8 4.71 -2.75 4.34
N HIS A 9 5.74 -3.48 4.77
CA HIS A 9 6.31 -4.58 3.98
C HIS A 9 5.28 -5.69 3.73
N HIS A 10 4.45 -6.05 4.70
CA HIS A 10 3.38 -7.02 4.47
C HIS A 10 2.35 -6.51 3.45
N ALA A 11 1.93 -5.25 3.55
CA ALA A 11 1.01 -4.67 2.57
C ALA A 11 1.62 -4.59 1.17
N GLN A 12 2.91 -4.25 1.05
CA GLN A 12 3.63 -4.21 -0.23
C GLN A 12 3.75 -5.60 -0.86
N THR A 13 4.08 -6.61 -0.04
CA THR A 13 4.23 -8.00 -0.48
C THR A 13 2.92 -8.56 -0.97
N LEU A 14 1.85 -8.42 -0.17
CA LEU A 14 0.51 -8.86 -0.53
C LEU A 14 0.00 -8.14 -1.79
N LEU A 15 0.22 -6.83 -1.91
CA LEU A 15 -0.16 -6.10 -3.11
C LEU A 15 0.59 -6.59 -4.35
N SER A 16 1.89 -6.90 -4.22
CA SER A 16 2.69 -7.47 -5.31
C SER A 16 2.12 -8.82 -5.79
N GLU A 17 1.74 -9.68 -4.84
CA GLU A 17 1.09 -10.96 -5.15
C GLU A 17 -0.26 -10.74 -5.84
N LEU A 18 -1.11 -9.86 -5.30
CA LEU A 18 -2.42 -9.53 -5.86
C LEU A 18 -2.35 -8.98 -7.29
N LEU A 19 -1.34 -8.17 -7.60
CA LEU A 19 -1.18 -7.58 -8.93
C LEU A 19 -0.75 -8.61 -10.00
N ARG A 20 -0.20 -9.76 -9.58
CA ARG A 20 0.29 -10.83 -10.48
C ARG A 20 -0.61 -12.07 -10.47
N SER A 21 -1.49 -12.18 -9.48
CA SER A 21 -2.36 -13.33 -9.28
C SER A 21 -3.54 -13.34 -10.25
N SER A 22 -3.90 -14.54 -10.73
CA SER A 22 -5.13 -14.79 -11.48
C SER A 22 -6.30 -15.23 -10.59
N PHE A 23 -6.05 -15.39 -9.28
CA PHE A 23 -7.06 -15.79 -8.30
C PHE A 23 -7.89 -14.59 -7.79
N PRO A 24 -9.10 -14.84 -7.25
CA PRO A 24 -9.87 -13.82 -6.54
C PRO A 24 -9.04 -13.15 -5.42
N ALA A 25 -9.15 -11.82 -5.31
CA ALA A 25 -8.33 -11.03 -4.41
C ALA A 25 -8.55 -11.40 -2.93
N ASP A 26 -9.80 -11.65 -2.55
CA ASP A 26 -10.22 -12.12 -1.23
C ASP A 26 -9.58 -13.48 -0.88
N LEU A 27 -9.50 -14.40 -1.84
CA LEU A 27 -8.82 -15.69 -1.63
C LEU A 27 -7.32 -15.51 -1.36
N VAL A 28 -6.64 -14.65 -2.12
CA VAL A 28 -5.22 -14.35 -1.94
C VAL A 28 -4.97 -13.70 -0.57
N VAL A 29 -5.75 -12.67 -0.21
CA VAL A 29 -5.66 -12.00 1.10
C VAL A 29 -5.88 -12.99 2.25
N SER A 30 -6.92 -13.83 2.13
CA SER A 30 -7.27 -14.84 3.12
C SER A 30 -6.15 -15.88 3.29
N ARG A 31 -5.53 -16.33 2.19
CA ARG A 31 -4.37 -17.24 2.21
C ARG A 31 -3.16 -16.59 2.87
N TYR A 32 -2.82 -15.36 2.47
CA TYR A 32 -1.70 -14.61 3.02
C TYR A 32 -1.82 -14.47 4.54
N PHE A 33 -3.00 -14.06 5.03
CA PHE A 33 -3.26 -13.92 6.46
C PHE A 33 -3.26 -15.24 7.24
N ARG A 34 -3.54 -16.38 6.60
CA ARG A 34 -3.35 -17.70 7.24
C ARG A 34 -1.87 -18.07 7.38
N GLN A 35 -1.05 -17.69 6.41
CA GLN A 35 0.40 -17.95 6.43
C GLN A 35 1.14 -17.00 7.39
N HIS A 36 0.62 -15.79 7.59
CA HIS A 36 1.19 -14.76 8.46
C HIS A 36 0.37 -14.62 9.76
N ARG A 37 0.51 -15.58 10.68
CA ARG A 37 -0.24 -15.62 11.96
C ARG A 37 0.22 -14.55 12.95
N GLU A 38 1.41 -13.99 12.76
CA GLU A 38 1.99 -12.87 13.52
C GLU A 38 1.20 -11.56 13.36
N LEU A 39 0.47 -11.40 12.25
CA LEU A 39 -0.38 -10.21 12.04
C LEU A 39 -1.57 -10.26 12.98
N GLY A 40 -1.70 -9.27 13.86
CA GLY A 40 -2.87 -9.11 14.73
C GLY A 40 -4.12 -8.66 13.96
N HIS A 41 -5.27 -8.62 14.64
CA HIS A 41 -6.54 -8.21 14.02
C HIS A 41 -6.45 -6.79 13.39
N GLY A 42 -5.88 -5.82 14.12
CA GLY A 42 -5.70 -4.45 13.63
C GLY A 42 -4.75 -4.37 12.43
N ASP A 43 -3.66 -5.12 12.44
CA ASP A 43 -2.69 -5.15 11.34
C ASP A 43 -3.31 -5.73 10.08
N ARG A 44 -4.09 -6.82 10.22
CA ARG A 44 -4.84 -7.43 9.12
C ARG A 44 -5.85 -6.45 8.53
N ALA A 45 -6.59 -5.74 9.38
CA ALA A 45 -7.56 -4.74 8.94
C ALA A 45 -6.88 -3.64 8.10
N PHE A 46 -5.78 -3.08 8.62
CA PHE A 46 -5.02 -2.05 7.90
C PHE A 46 -4.45 -2.56 6.57
N VAL A 47 -3.81 -3.73 6.56
CA VAL A 47 -3.24 -4.31 5.35
C VAL A 47 -4.33 -4.55 4.31
N ALA A 48 -5.45 -5.18 4.70
CA ALA A 48 -6.56 -5.46 3.80
C ALA A 48 -7.17 -4.17 3.24
N GLU A 49 -7.48 -3.20 4.11
CA GLU A 49 -8.05 -1.92 3.70
C GLU A 49 -7.14 -1.21 2.69
N THR A 50 -5.84 -1.17 2.97
CA THR A 50 -4.86 -0.49 2.09
C THR A 50 -4.77 -1.19 0.73
N VAL A 51 -4.60 -2.52 0.68
CA VAL A 51 -4.46 -3.22 -0.61
C VAL A 51 -5.75 -3.17 -1.43
N PHE A 52 -6.93 -3.28 -0.80
CA PHE A 52 -8.19 -3.14 -1.51
C PHE A 52 -8.45 -1.71 -1.99
N SER A 53 -8.06 -0.69 -1.23
CA SER A 53 -8.09 0.70 -1.69
C SER A 53 -7.25 0.90 -2.94
N VAL A 54 -6.06 0.26 -3.02
CA VAL A 54 -5.24 0.27 -4.22
C VAL A 54 -5.94 -0.41 -5.39
N LEU A 55 -6.47 -1.63 -5.20
CA LEU A 55 -7.14 -2.36 -6.28
C LEU A 55 -8.35 -1.59 -6.83
N ARG A 56 -9.18 -1.00 -5.95
CA ARG A 56 -10.37 -0.22 -6.34
C ARG A 56 -10.04 1.07 -7.08
N ARG A 57 -8.88 1.69 -6.79
CA ARG A 57 -8.47 2.99 -7.38
C ARG A 57 -7.19 2.88 -8.22
N LYS A 58 -6.89 1.69 -8.75
CA LYS A 58 -5.62 1.38 -9.43
C LYS A 58 -5.31 2.39 -10.53
N ARG A 59 -6.27 2.72 -11.39
CA ARG A 59 -6.08 3.66 -12.52
C ARG A 59 -5.66 5.05 -12.05
N SER A 60 -6.35 5.62 -11.06
CA SER A 60 -6.02 6.95 -10.52
C SER A 60 -4.67 6.94 -9.80
N LEU A 61 -4.39 5.91 -9.00
CA LEU A 61 -3.11 5.80 -8.30
C LEU A 61 -1.93 5.60 -9.28
N SER A 62 -2.15 4.87 -10.37
CA SER A 62 -1.14 4.67 -11.42
C SER A 62 -0.71 5.98 -12.06
N ALA A 63 -1.64 6.91 -12.29
CA ALA A 63 -1.33 8.24 -12.80
C ALA A 63 -0.45 9.05 -11.83
N ARG A 64 -0.55 8.77 -10.52
CA ARG A 64 0.28 9.41 -9.49
C ARG A 64 1.69 8.82 -9.39
N CYS A 65 1.94 7.64 -9.98
CA CYS A 65 3.23 6.96 -9.90
C CYS A 65 4.33 7.53 -10.80
N ALA A 66 4.06 8.60 -11.57
CA ALA A 66 5.06 9.28 -12.41
C ALA A 66 5.87 8.33 -13.33
N GLY A 67 5.21 7.31 -13.88
CA GLY A 67 5.83 6.30 -14.75
C GLY A 67 6.41 5.09 -14.01
N GLU A 68 6.66 5.17 -12.71
CA GLU A 68 7.16 4.05 -11.89
C GLU A 68 6.02 3.24 -11.26
N LEU A 69 5.39 2.39 -12.06
CA LEU A 69 4.25 1.57 -11.61
C LEU A 69 4.70 0.36 -10.78
N THR A 70 5.03 0.58 -9.50
CA THR A 70 5.39 -0.49 -8.56
C THR A 70 4.34 -0.66 -7.46
N SER A 71 4.26 -1.84 -6.85
CA SER A 71 3.40 -2.08 -5.68
C SER A 71 3.69 -1.07 -4.57
N ARG A 72 4.96 -0.75 -4.34
CA ARG A 72 5.42 0.25 -3.37
C ARG A 72 4.90 1.66 -3.67
N ARG A 73 5.06 2.16 -4.91
CA ARG A 73 4.55 3.48 -5.32
C ARG A 73 3.03 3.55 -5.22
N LEU A 74 2.32 2.52 -5.65
CA LEU A 74 0.86 2.45 -5.52
C LEU A 74 0.41 2.49 -4.05
N LEU A 75 1.11 1.75 -3.17
CA LEU A 75 0.80 1.70 -1.76
C LEU A 75 1.06 3.04 -1.05
N LEU A 76 2.23 3.67 -1.30
CA LEU A 76 2.55 4.98 -0.76
C LEU A 76 1.56 6.05 -1.24
N ALA A 77 1.19 6.04 -2.53
CA ALA A 77 0.18 6.93 -3.06
C ALA A 77 -1.19 6.73 -2.40
N ALA A 78 -1.61 5.47 -2.17
CA ALA A 78 -2.86 5.17 -1.49
C ALA A 78 -2.87 5.67 -0.04
N LEU A 79 -1.83 5.34 0.74
CA LEU A 79 -1.72 5.78 2.13
C LEU A 79 -1.75 7.31 2.24
N ALA A 80 -1.05 8.00 1.35
CA ALA A 80 -0.91 9.44 1.40
C ALA A 80 -2.14 10.20 0.86
N CYS A 81 -2.81 9.67 -0.16
CA CYS A 81 -3.88 10.38 -0.88
C CYS A 81 -5.29 9.87 -0.56
N LEU A 82 -5.45 8.64 -0.06
CA LEU A 82 -6.74 8.05 0.27
C LEU A 82 -6.92 7.90 1.78
N HIS A 83 -5.90 7.41 2.48
CA HIS A 83 -5.93 7.25 3.94
C HIS A 83 -5.50 8.52 4.70
N GLY A 84 -5.13 9.58 3.98
CA GLY A 84 -4.80 10.88 4.57
C GLY A 84 -3.49 10.93 5.38
N MET A 85 -2.64 9.90 5.30
CA MET A 85 -1.40 9.86 6.06
C MET A 85 -0.47 11.02 5.66
N ASN A 86 0.07 11.69 6.67
CA ASN A 86 1.00 12.78 6.49
C ASN A 86 2.43 12.27 6.27
N ARG A 87 3.33 13.15 5.84
CA ARG A 87 4.72 12.79 5.54
C ARG A 87 5.47 12.26 6.77
N ARG A 88 5.18 12.77 7.97
CA ARG A 88 5.85 12.35 9.21
C ARG A 88 5.47 10.91 9.58
N GLU A 89 4.20 10.55 9.40
CA GLU A 89 3.73 9.17 9.64
C GLU A 89 4.37 8.17 8.68
N LEU A 90 4.60 8.58 7.42
CA LEU A 90 5.21 7.73 6.41
C LEU A 90 6.75 7.75 6.43
N ASP A 91 7.38 8.66 7.18
CA ASP A 91 8.83 8.87 7.14
C ASP A 91 9.63 7.62 7.52
N VAL A 92 9.04 6.77 8.39
CA VAL A 92 9.62 5.48 8.79
C VAL A 92 9.80 4.49 7.64
N VAL A 93 9.15 4.70 6.50
CA VAL A 93 9.32 3.86 5.30
C VAL A 93 9.82 4.62 4.08
N LEU A 94 9.79 5.95 4.07
CA LEU A 94 10.13 6.74 2.87
C LEU A 94 11.64 6.84 2.67
N SER A 95 12.08 6.58 1.44
CA SER A 95 13.38 7.06 0.95
C SER A 95 13.33 8.55 0.59
N GLU A 96 14.49 9.15 0.35
CA GLU A 96 14.59 10.57 -0.03
C GLU A 96 13.90 10.85 -1.37
N ALA A 97 14.16 10.03 -2.38
CA ALA A 97 13.49 10.14 -3.68
C ALA A 97 11.96 10.03 -3.57
N GLU A 98 11.46 9.15 -2.69
CA GLU A 98 10.03 9.00 -2.45
C GLU A 98 9.43 10.18 -1.71
N ARG A 99 10.16 10.82 -0.78
CA ARG A 99 9.70 12.07 -0.13
C ARG A 99 9.44 13.15 -1.16
N HIS A 100 10.36 13.35 -2.10
CA HIS A 100 10.21 14.36 -3.16
C HIS A 100 9.04 14.05 -4.09
N TRP A 101 8.93 12.81 -4.56
CA TRP A 101 7.83 12.41 -5.43
C TRP A 101 6.47 12.47 -4.73
N LEU A 102 6.37 12.10 -3.45
CA LEU A 102 5.08 12.01 -2.76
C LEU A 102 4.37 13.38 -2.70
N ALA A 103 5.14 14.47 -2.63
CA ALA A 103 4.60 15.83 -2.73
C ALA A 103 3.94 16.08 -4.09
N GLN A 104 4.58 15.63 -5.18
CA GLN A 104 4.03 15.72 -6.53
C GLN A 104 2.80 14.83 -6.70
N ALA A 105 2.87 13.58 -6.21
CA ALA A 105 1.79 12.60 -6.27
C ALA A 105 0.49 13.11 -5.61
N LYS A 106 0.60 13.87 -4.51
CA LYS A 106 -0.54 14.52 -3.84
C LYS A 106 -1.14 15.68 -4.62
N ALA A 107 -0.36 16.34 -5.47
CA ALA A 107 -0.81 17.48 -6.28
C ALA A 107 -1.60 17.05 -7.53
N VAL A 108 -1.49 15.78 -7.94
CA VAL A 108 -2.25 15.22 -9.08
C VAL A 108 -3.72 15.08 -8.71
N LYS A 109 -4.56 15.90 -9.36
CA LYS A 109 -6.04 15.87 -9.24
C LYS A 109 -6.63 14.65 -9.93
#